data_AF-A0AAI8C7R7-F1
#
_entry.id   AF-A0AAI8C7R7-F1
#
_cell.length_a   1.000
_cell.length_b   1.000
_cell.length_c   1.000
_cell.angle_alpha   90.00
_cell.angle_beta   90.00
_cell.angle_gamma   90.00
#
_symmetry.space_group_name_H-M   'P 1'
#
loop_
_entity.id
_entity.type
_entity.pdbx_description
1 polymer ?
#
loop_
_entity_poly.entity_id
_entity_poly.type
_entity_poly.pdbx_seq_one_letter_code
_entity_poly.pdbx_strand_id
1 'polypeptide(L)'
;MFRNTTTIHKVKDIVSAIKLAEELSIKNEYDFFRGQRKIYDLLPTIKRENVDQKESILKLKKFDNWIHNTPELKSLHNNQISILAVAQHYGMNTNLIDFSYSPRIAGYFASDGAKNGDYGEIICLNKKKFTESWLEINDFYFKHNNILLTEIIEIEVKNLWRLEAQKGLFLKSQIDSTVLEMFSHFLRIQFPQNENIISPIDESEVYPKNKSHLEVLLDQFSLIESYSDRFKNFHENYDVIINTSESEILNEVNSYFIDDILPPILNSWLFETQKQWLCEPYEKVDLVKNKFIAKLVIPNMSNHVEFERNIQEQLYSIFKSNNSSKSIIDWQLVFENNLECYLRPEEDDFALDEVKEIIDVIYSGMRLLPFTIDNIIISITKFIVMAKFSATTIIEDWIGIETEGNGIRGRGFCSKEKVKNTLRNDYYDYIKKEKLLEKKELEVKEILFTSRNINRFFEFDNFLKLFVEDIIPSQAVCRIEEKNLNLNPMKIYVMGLS
;
A
#
# COMPACT_ATOMS: atom_id res chain seq x y z
N MET A 1 -25.49 8.11 42.62
CA MET A 1 -24.99 6.92 43.35
C MET A 1 -24.46 5.97 42.30
N PHE A 2 -23.23 6.15 41.80
CA PHE A 2 -22.71 5.32 40.71
C PHE A 2 -21.27 4.92 41.03
N ARG A 3 -21.12 3.76 41.67
CA ARG A 3 -19.91 2.93 41.56
C ARG A 3 -20.34 1.67 40.83
N ASN A 4 -20.43 1.75 39.50
CA ASN A 4 -20.30 0.52 38.73
C ASN A 4 -18.80 0.28 38.58
N THR A 5 -18.32 -0.64 39.39
CA THR A 5 -16.95 -1.14 39.33
C THR A 5 -16.83 -2.01 38.09
N THR A 6 -15.86 -1.71 37.23
CA THR A 6 -15.43 -2.60 36.15
C THR A 6 -15.32 -4.02 36.70
N THR A 7 -16.03 -4.96 36.07
CA THR A 7 -16.06 -6.34 36.55
C THR A 7 -14.81 -7.05 36.05
N ILE A 8 -13.99 -7.56 36.95
CA ILE A 8 -12.72 -8.23 36.62
C ILE A 8 -12.85 -9.73 36.90
N HIS A 9 -12.62 -10.55 35.88
CA HIS A 9 -12.53 -12.00 35.99
C HIS A 9 -11.09 -12.45 35.73
N LYS A 10 -10.49 -13.13 36.70
CA LYS A 10 -9.15 -13.70 36.55
C LYS A 10 -9.27 -15.16 36.13
N VAL A 11 -8.53 -15.53 35.09
CA VAL A 11 -8.44 -16.91 34.59
C VAL A 11 -6.97 -17.35 34.51
N LYS A 12 -6.76 -18.65 34.34
CA LYS A 12 -5.42 -19.26 34.43
C LYS A 12 -4.50 -18.98 33.23
N ASP A 13 -5.06 -18.81 32.04
CA ASP A 13 -4.31 -18.71 30.78
C ASP A 13 -5.17 -18.07 29.68
N ILE A 14 -4.54 -17.74 28.55
CA ILE A 14 -5.20 -17.14 27.37
C ILE A 14 -6.31 -18.05 26.81
N VAL A 15 -6.12 -19.37 26.80
CA VAL A 15 -7.10 -20.32 26.27
C VAL A 15 -8.39 -20.25 27.08
N SER A 16 -8.27 -20.17 28.41
CA SER A 16 -9.41 -19.99 29.32
C SER A 16 -10.06 -18.63 29.16
N ALA A 17 -9.27 -17.58 28.88
CA ALA A 17 -9.80 -16.24 28.65
C ALA A 17 -10.65 -16.19 27.37
N ILE A 18 -10.13 -16.75 26.28
CA ILE A 18 -10.83 -16.84 24.99
C ILE A 18 -12.08 -17.69 25.15
N LYS A 19 -11.99 -18.87 25.78
CA LYS A 19 -13.14 -19.74 25.98
C LYS A 19 -14.27 -19.05 26.75
N LEU A 20 -13.93 -18.32 27.83
CA LEU A 20 -14.90 -17.55 28.59
C LEU A 20 -15.53 -16.44 27.72
N ALA A 21 -14.73 -15.70 26.96
CA ALA A 21 -15.23 -14.67 26.05
C ALA A 21 -16.14 -15.24 24.94
N GLU A 22 -15.80 -16.41 24.38
CA GLU A 22 -16.65 -17.14 23.42
C GLU A 22 -17.98 -17.58 24.05
N GLU A 23 -17.95 -18.15 25.26
CA GLU A 23 -19.17 -18.55 25.98
C GLU A 23 -20.09 -17.35 26.24
N LEU A 24 -19.53 -16.21 26.63
CA LEU A 24 -20.26 -14.96 26.85
C LEU A 24 -20.84 -14.39 25.55
N SER A 25 -20.09 -14.51 24.45
CA SER A 25 -20.55 -14.12 23.10
C SER A 25 -21.74 -14.99 22.65
N ILE A 26 -21.63 -16.31 22.77
CA ILE A 26 -22.67 -17.27 22.37
C ILE A 26 -23.97 -17.06 23.17
N LYS A 27 -23.86 -16.68 24.45
CA LYS A 27 -25.00 -16.35 25.30
C LYS A 27 -25.60 -14.97 25.02
N ASN A 28 -25.03 -14.19 24.10
CA ASN A 28 -25.37 -12.80 23.82
C ASN A 28 -25.28 -11.89 25.07
N GLU A 29 -24.35 -12.20 25.98
CA GLU A 29 -24.08 -11.37 27.15
C GLU A 29 -23.13 -10.22 26.81
N TYR A 30 -22.22 -10.42 25.85
CA TYR A 30 -21.27 -9.44 25.34
C TYR A 30 -21.11 -9.59 23.83
N ASP A 31 -20.96 -8.47 23.12
CA ASP A 31 -20.99 -8.41 21.67
C ASP A 31 -19.59 -8.18 21.08
N PHE A 32 -18.78 -7.36 21.73
CA PHE A 32 -17.50 -6.88 21.20
C PHE A 32 -16.35 -7.13 22.16
N PHE A 33 -15.17 -7.39 21.60
CA PHE A 33 -13.99 -7.84 22.33
C PHE A 33 -12.76 -7.04 21.94
N ARG A 34 -11.94 -6.64 22.90
CA ARG A 34 -10.63 -6.00 22.65
C ARG A 34 -9.55 -6.71 23.44
N GLY A 35 -8.47 -7.08 22.76
CA GLY A 35 -7.27 -7.57 23.40
C GLY A 35 -6.36 -6.45 23.85
N GLN A 36 -5.78 -6.57 25.04
CA GLN A 36 -4.66 -5.76 25.47
C GLN A 36 -3.56 -6.65 26.06
N ARG A 37 -2.35 -6.51 25.53
CA ARG A 37 -1.17 -7.24 26.02
C ARG A 37 -0.84 -6.93 27.48
N LYS A 38 -1.14 -5.71 27.92
CA LYS A 38 -0.98 -5.31 29.32
C LYS A 38 -2.25 -4.62 29.79
N ILE A 39 -2.42 -4.61 31.11
CA ILE A 39 -3.48 -3.86 31.77
C ILE A 39 -3.17 -2.37 31.64
N TYR A 40 -3.73 -1.74 30.62
CA TYR A 40 -3.57 -0.33 30.32
C TYR A 40 -4.93 0.37 30.26
N ASP A 41 -4.90 1.68 30.49
CA ASP A 41 -6.05 2.53 30.31
C ASP A 41 -6.62 2.43 28.88
N LEU A 42 -7.96 2.38 28.80
CA LEU A 42 -8.67 2.34 27.53
C LEU A 42 -8.74 3.76 26.93
N LEU A 43 -7.64 4.17 26.29
CA LEU A 43 -7.50 5.50 25.66
C LEU A 43 -7.27 5.38 24.15
N PRO A 44 -7.91 6.26 23.36
CA PRO A 44 -7.53 6.46 21.96
C PRO A 44 -6.06 6.89 21.85
N THR A 45 -5.42 6.55 20.72
CA THR A 45 -4.00 6.83 20.51
C THR A 45 -3.69 8.32 20.56
N ILE A 46 -4.55 9.18 20.00
CA ILE A 46 -4.37 10.65 20.01
C ILE A 46 -4.39 11.28 21.40
N LYS A 47 -4.91 10.57 22.41
CA LYS A 47 -5.05 11.08 23.78
C LYS A 47 -3.95 10.62 24.74
N ARG A 48 -2.99 9.83 24.26
CA ARG A 48 -1.89 9.35 25.09
C ARG A 48 -0.90 10.48 25.38
N GLU A 49 -0.28 10.44 26.56
CA GLU A 49 0.57 11.53 27.08
C GLU A 49 1.76 11.87 26.17
N ASN A 50 2.29 10.88 25.44
CA ASN A 50 3.46 11.01 24.58
C ASN A 50 3.13 11.41 23.13
N VAL A 51 1.88 11.80 22.84
CA VAL A 51 1.43 12.14 21.49
C VAL A 51 1.24 13.64 21.33
N ASP A 52 1.94 14.24 20.35
CA ASP A 52 1.64 15.59 19.91
C ASP A 52 0.32 15.59 19.12
N GLN A 53 -0.73 16.14 19.74
CA GLN A 53 -2.05 16.22 19.13
C GLN A 53 -2.09 17.15 17.93
N LYS A 54 -1.33 18.25 17.94
CA LYS A 54 -1.32 19.21 16.83
C LYS A 54 -0.67 18.59 15.60
N GLU A 55 0.46 17.92 15.80
CA GLU A 55 1.13 17.18 14.73
C GLU A 55 0.23 16.07 14.18
N SER A 56 -0.42 15.30 15.06
CA SER A 56 -1.34 14.23 14.67
C SER A 56 -2.52 14.76 13.84
N ILE A 57 -3.12 15.89 14.23
CA ILE A 57 -4.21 16.54 13.47
C ILE A 57 -3.70 17.02 12.10
N LEU A 58 -2.48 17.55 12.02
CA LEU A 58 -1.91 17.98 10.74
C LEU A 58 -1.68 16.80 9.80
N LYS A 59 -1.13 15.68 10.32
CA LYS A 59 -0.96 14.42 9.58
C LYS A 59 -2.30 13.89 9.05
N LEU A 60 -3.33 13.85 9.90
CA LEU A 60 -4.68 13.46 9.48
C LEU A 60 -5.25 14.36 8.37
N LYS A 61 -5.00 15.67 8.40
CA LYS A 61 -5.42 16.59 7.33
C LYS A 61 -4.67 16.34 6.01
N LYS A 62 -3.37 16.08 6.07
CA LYS A 62 -2.57 15.72 4.88
C LYS A 62 -3.09 14.43 4.27
N PHE A 63 -3.36 13.44 5.11
CA PHE A 63 -3.92 12.16 4.71
C PHE A 63 -5.29 12.31 4.06
N ASP A 64 -6.21 13.05 4.70
CA ASP A 64 -7.54 13.36 4.17
C ASP A 64 -7.45 14.05 2.80
N ASN A 65 -6.55 15.03 2.65
CA ASN A 65 -6.34 15.69 1.36
C ASN A 65 -5.78 14.73 0.29
N TRP A 66 -4.85 13.83 0.66
CA TRP A 66 -4.33 12.83 -0.26
C TRP A 66 -5.42 11.85 -0.73
N ILE A 67 -6.29 11.38 0.18
CA ILE A 67 -7.45 10.55 -0.16
C ILE A 67 -8.32 11.24 -1.22
N HIS A 68 -8.69 12.50 -0.99
CA HIS A 68 -9.55 13.26 -1.91
C HIS A 68 -8.91 13.54 -3.27
N ASN A 69 -7.58 13.62 -3.33
CA ASN A 69 -6.83 13.79 -4.58
C ASN A 69 -6.46 12.46 -5.27
N THR A 70 -6.81 11.31 -4.68
CA THR A 70 -6.55 9.99 -5.26
C THR A 70 -7.85 9.41 -5.84
N PRO A 71 -8.02 9.37 -7.18
CA PRO A 71 -9.27 8.93 -7.81
C PRO A 71 -9.68 7.50 -7.47
N GLU A 72 -8.70 6.62 -7.25
CA GLU A 72 -8.93 5.22 -6.90
C GLU A 72 -9.41 5.02 -5.45
N LEU A 73 -9.55 6.09 -4.66
CA LEU A 73 -10.05 6.02 -3.29
C LEU A 73 -11.44 6.65 -3.15
N LYS A 74 -12.20 6.66 -4.26
CA LYS A 74 -13.51 7.31 -4.34
C LYS A 74 -14.51 6.84 -3.29
N SER A 75 -14.45 5.57 -2.85
CA SER A 75 -15.35 5.10 -1.77
C SER A 75 -15.12 5.79 -0.42
N LEU A 76 -13.91 6.35 -0.22
CA LEU A 76 -13.53 7.07 0.98
C LEU A 76 -13.86 8.57 0.90
N HIS A 77 -14.08 9.10 -0.32
CA HIS A 77 -14.38 10.52 -0.52
C HIS A 77 -15.63 10.90 0.27
N ASN A 78 -15.52 11.95 1.09
CA ASN A 78 -16.58 12.42 1.99
C ASN A 78 -17.03 11.40 3.09
N ASN A 79 -16.26 10.34 3.34
CA ASN A 79 -16.52 9.42 4.44
C ASN A 79 -15.44 9.54 5.53
N GLN A 80 -15.58 10.56 6.37
CA GLN A 80 -14.60 10.89 7.43
C GLN A 80 -14.34 9.71 8.39
N ILE A 81 -15.36 8.91 8.68
CA ILE A 81 -15.20 7.76 9.58
C ILE A 81 -14.36 6.67 8.91
N SER A 82 -14.60 6.36 7.64
CA SER A 82 -13.75 5.42 6.89
C SER A 82 -12.31 5.94 6.79
N ILE A 83 -12.12 7.24 6.53
CA ILE A 83 -10.78 7.85 6.46
C ILE A 83 -10.05 7.70 7.80
N LEU A 84 -10.72 7.94 8.93
CA LEU A 84 -10.14 7.73 10.26
C LEU A 84 -9.85 6.25 10.56
N ALA A 85 -10.74 5.34 10.14
CA ALA A 85 -10.55 3.90 10.29
C ALA A 85 -9.31 3.42 9.54
N VAL A 86 -9.12 3.89 8.30
CA VAL A 86 -7.91 3.65 7.51
C VAL A 86 -6.71 4.27 8.22
N ALA A 87 -6.75 5.56 8.56
CA ALA A 87 -5.64 6.24 9.22
C ALA A 87 -5.14 5.49 10.47
N GLN A 88 -6.05 5.02 11.34
CA GLN A 88 -5.71 4.23 12.52
C GLN A 88 -4.99 2.91 12.18
N HIS A 89 -5.49 2.17 11.19
CA HIS A 89 -4.88 0.91 10.77
C HIS A 89 -3.48 1.07 10.17
N TYR A 90 -3.10 2.29 9.82
CA TYR A 90 -1.78 2.64 9.26
C TYR A 90 -0.93 3.46 10.21
N GLY A 91 -1.23 3.39 11.51
CA GLY A 91 -0.38 3.94 12.56
C GLY A 91 -0.57 5.42 12.83
N MET A 92 -1.55 6.08 12.22
CA MET A 92 -1.90 7.45 12.59
C MET A 92 -2.64 7.48 13.92
N ASN A 93 -2.34 8.48 14.73
CA ASN A 93 -3.03 8.68 16.00
C ASN A 93 -4.45 9.21 15.75
N THR A 94 -5.47 8.50 16.24
CA THR A 94 -6.87 8.90 16.08
C THR A 94 -7.63 8.83 17.42
N ASN A 95 -8.89 9.26 17.40
CA ASN A 95 -9.82 9.17 18.53
C ASN A 95 -10.61 7.85 18.55
N LEU A 96 -10.22 6.85 17.75
CA LEU A 96 -10.83 5.53 17.69
C LEU A 96 -10.10 4.54 18.62
N ILE A 97 -10.84 3.54 19.10
CA ILE A 97 -10.35 2.43 19.91
C ILE A 97 -10.80 1.15 19.23
N ASP A 98 -9.87 0.26 18.87
CA ASP A 98 -10.20 -0.97 18.15
C ASP A 98 -10.94 -1.97 19.03
N PHE A 99 -12.02 -2.52 18.50
CA PHE A 99 -12.71 -3.69 19.02
C PHE A 99 -12.86 -4.70 17.88
N SER A 100 -13.20 -5.94 18.22
CA SER A 100 -13.45 -7.01 17.29
C SER A 100 -14.74 -7.73 17.65
N TYR A 101 -15.45 -8.24 16.64
CA TYR A 101 -16.54 -9.20 16.85
C TYR A 101 -16.04 -10.58 17.31
N SER A 102 -14.73 -10.83 17.27
CA SER A 102 -14.14 -12.15 17.55
C SER A 102 -13.38 -12.17 18.87
N PRO A 103 -13.84 -12.98 19.84
CA PRO A 103 -13.09 -13.28 21.05
C PRO A 103 -11.67 -13.80 20.77
N ARG A 104 -11.50 -14.59 19.70
CA ARG A 104 -10.20 -15.15 19.35
C ARG A 104 -9.22 -14.09 18.86
N ILE A 105 -9.69 -13.15 18.02
CA ILE A 105 -8.85 -12.05 17.52
C ILE A 105 -8.45 -11.11 18.67
N ALA A 106 -9.39 -10.82 19.58
CA ALA A 106 -9.06 -10.13 20.82
C ALA A 106 -8.03 -10.92 21.65
N GLY A 107 -8.17 -12.24 21.73
CA GLY A 107 -7.19 -13.12 22.37
C GLY A 107 -5.79 -13.02 21.75
N TYR A 108 -5.70 -13.04 20.41
CA TYR A 108 -4.45 -12.83 19.68
C TYR A 108 -3.76 -11.54 20.15
N PHE A 109 -4.45 -10.38 20.08
CA PHE A 109 -3.89 -9.09 20.51
C PHE A 109 -3.56 -9.01 22.00
N ALA A 110 -4.26 -9.78 22.83
CA ALA A 110 -3.97 -9.86 24.26
C ALA A 110 -2.71 -10.69 24.57
N SER A 111 -2.24 -11.52 23.62
CA SER A 111 -1.07 -12.39 23.77
C SER A 111 0.10 -12.06 22.84
N ASP A 112 -0.12 -11.29 21.78
CA ASP A 112 0.91 -10.99 20.80
C ASP A 112 2.10 -10.25 21.44
N GLY A 113 3.31 -10.75 21.20
CA GLY A 113 4.54 -10.26 21.84
C GLY A 113 4.54 -10.32 23.37
N ALA A 114 3.88 -11.33 23.95
CA ALA A 114 3.80 -11.56 25.40
C ALA A 114 5.18 -11.70 26.08
N LYS A 115 5.26 -11.27 27.35
CA LYS A 115 6.47 -11.39 28.17
C LYS A 115 6.16 -12.05 29.51
N ASN A 116 7.13 -12.79 30.04
CA ASN A 116 6.97 -13.43 31.34
C ASN A 116 6.74 -12.39 32.45
N GLY A 117 5.71 -12.61 33.27
CA GLY A 117 5.40 -11.77 34.43
C GLY A 117 4.41 -10.62 34.16
N ASP A 118 4.06 -10.36 32.90
CA ASP A 118 2.98 -9.43 32.55
C ASP A 118 1.59 -10.10 32.69
N TYR A 119 0.53 -9.30 32.66
CA TYR A 119 -0.85 -9.78 32.57
C TYR A 119 -1.51 -9.22 31.31
N GLY A 120 -2.09 -10.09 30.49
CA GLY A 120 -2.92 -9.72 29.36
C GLY A 120 -4.40 -9.69 29.75
N GLU A 121 -5.22 -9.03 28.94
CA GLU A 121 -6.65 -9.01 29.15
C GLU A 121 -7.48 -8.95 27.86
N ILE A 122 -8.69 -9.50 27.96
CA ILE A 122 -9.77 -9.33 26.99
C ILE A 122 -10.84 -8.46 27.63
N ILE A 123 -11.07 -7.28 27.05
CA ILE A 123 -12.15 -6.38 27.43
C ILE A 123 -13.39 -6.76 26.61
N CYS A 124 -14.49 -7.06 27.29
CA CYS A 124 -15.77 -7.38 26.67
C CYS A 124 -16.75 -6.21 26.85
N LEU A 125 -17.45 -5.87 25.78
CA LEU A 125 -18.41 -4.78 25.71
C LEU A 125 -19.77 -5.31 25.25
N ASN A 126 -20.82 -4.97 26.01
CA ASN A 126 -22.20 -5.22 25.60
C ASN A 126 -22.76 -3.96 24.91
N LYS A 127 -23.09 -4.07 23.62
CA LYS A 127 -23.56 -2.97 22.76
C LYS A 127 -24.78 -2.28 23.34
N LYS A 128 -25.78 -3.05 23.77
CA LYS A 128 -27.05 -2.53 24.27
C LYS A 128 -26.84 -1.72 25.55
N LYS A 129 -26.19 -2.31 26.56
CA LYS A 129 -25.91 -1.64 27.83
C LYS A 129 -25.06 -0.40 27.64
N PHE A 130 -24.06 -0.47 26.75
CA PHE A 130 -23.23 0.70 26.42
C PHE A 130 -24.07 1.83 25.84
N THR A 131 -24.86 1.54 24.80
CA THR A 131 -25.69 2.54 24.12
C THR A 131 -26.68 3.18 25.09
N GLU A 132 -27.35 2.37 25.91
CA GLU A 132 -28.30 2.85 26.93
C GLU A 132 -27.62 3.74 27.98
N SER A 133 -26.40 3.39 28.42
CA SER A 133 -25.66 4.13 29.45
C SER A 133 -25.17 5.49 28.95
N TRP A 134 -24.87 5.60 27.65
CA TRP A 134 -24.35 6.81 27.04
C TRP A 134 -25.41 7.70 26.40
N LEU A 135 -26.64 7.22 26.22
CA LEU A 135 -27.69 7.91 25.47
C LEU A 135 -27.94 9.34 25.96
N GLU A 136 -28.30 9.51 27.24
CA GLU A 136 -28.62 10.83 27.80
C GLU A 136 -27.41 11.78 27.82
N ILE A 137 -26.22 11.24 28.09
CA ILE A 137 -24.98 12.01 28.16
C ILE A 137 -24.60 12.52 26.76
N ASN A 138 -24.67 11.64 25.76
CA ASN A 138 -24.42 11.98 24.36
C ASN A 138 -25.44 12.98 23.85
N ASP A 139 -26.74 12.79 24.11
CA ASP A 139 -27.80 13.72 23.71
C ASP A 139 -27.59 15.12 24.28
N PHE A 140 -27.21 15.20 25.56
CA PHE A 140 -26.91 16.47 26.22
C PHE A 140 -25.71 17.16 25.56
N TYR A 141 -24.62 16.42 25.34
CA TYR A 141 -23.38 16.99 24.79
C TYR A 141 -23.54 17.38 23.31
N PHE A 142 -24.24 16.56 22.52
CA PHE A 142 -24.50 16.79 21.10
C PHE A 142 -25.28 18.08 20.86
N LYS A 143 -26.32 18.36 21.68
CA LYS A 143 -27.11 19.61 21.56
C LYS A 143 -26.28 20.89 21.70
N HIS A 144 -25.16 20.83 22.43
CA HIS A 144 -24.32 21.99 22.70
C HIS A 144 -23.08 22.06 21.80
N ASN A 145 -22.56 20.92 21.35
CA ASN A 145 -21.26 20.83 20.68
C ASN A 145 -21.32 20.18 19.29
N ASN A 146 -22.49 19.69 18.87
CA ASN A 146 -22.70 18.95 17.61
C ASN A 146 -21.77 17.73 17.44
N ILE A 147 -21.36 17.11 18.55
CA ILE A 147 -20.43 15.98 18.60
C ILE A 147 -20.92 15.00 19.68
N LEU A 148 -20.80 13.70 19.44
CA LEU A 148 -21.01 12.65 20.44
C LEU A 148 -19.73 12.44 21.26
N LEU A 149 -19.85 12.21 22.57
CA LEU A 149 -18.70 11.90 23.42
C LEU A 149 -18.16 10.50 23.13
N THR A 150 -19.07 9.54 22.93
CA THR A 150 -18.73 8.17 22.58
C THR A 150 -19.67 7.63 21.51
N GLU A 151 -19.15 6.76 20.65
CA GLU A 151 -19.93 6.18 19.55
C GLU A 151 -19.34 4.82 19.17
N ILE A 152 -20.20 3.80 19.04
CA ILE A 152 -19.81 2.52 18.45
C ILE A 152 -19.94 2.64 16.93
N ILE A 153 -18.85 2.36 16.24
CA ILE A 153 -18.72 2.49 14.79
C ILE A 153 -18.52 1.10 14.21
N GLU A 154 -19.59 0.59 13.62
CA GLU A 154 -19.59 -0.62 12.82
C GLU A 154 -19.49 -0.20 11.36
N ILE A 155 -18.37 -0.48 10.71
CA ILE A 155 -18.07 0.04 9.38
C ILE A 155 -17.45 -1.03 8.49
N GLU A 156 -17.82 -1.02 7.22
CA GLU A 156 -17.15 -1.77 6.16
C GLU A 156 -16.38 -0.76 5.31
N VAL A 157 -15.06 -0.89 5.29
CA VAL A 157 -14.19 -0.05 4.46
C VAL A 157 -13.72 -0.90 3.28
N LYS A 158 -14.11 -0.50 2.08
CA LYS A 158 -13.75 -1.17 0.83
C LYS A 158 -12.23 -1.33 0.73
N ASN A 159 -11.78 -2.55 0.43
CA ASN A 159 -10.38 -2.92 0.32
C ASN A 159 -9.56 -2.72 1.61
N LEU A 160 -10.14 -2.55 2.80
CA LEU A 160 -9.35 -2.52 4.05
C LEU A 160 -9.25 -3.93 4.64
N TRP A 161 -8.47 -4.80 3.99
CA TRP A 161 -8.40 -6.22 4.34
C TRP A 161 -7.97 -6.47 5.77
N ARG A 162 -7.02 -5.69 6.30
CA ARG A 162 -6.64 -5.78 7.71
C ARG A 162 -7.84 -5.61 8.66
N LEU A 163 -8.73 -4.63 8.42
CA LEU A 163 -9.92 -4.43 9.25
C LEU A 163 -10.89 -5.60 9.13
N GLU A 164 -11.11 -6.09 7.90
CA GLU A 164 -11.98 -7.24 7.62
C GLU A 164 -11.48 -8.53 8.31
N ALA A 165 -10.19 -8.84 8.16
CA ALA A 165 -9.53 -10.00 8.77
C ALA A 165 -9.63 -9.95 10.30
N GLN A 166 -9.48 -8.74 10.87
CA GLN A 166 -9.59 -8.50 12.31
C GLN A 166 -11.04 -8.50 12.81
N LYS A 167 -12.03 -8.62 11.91
CA LYS A 167 -13.46 -8.42 12.20
C LYS A 167 -13.64 -7.16 13.03
N GLY A 168 -12.96 -6.10 12.60
CA GLY A 168 -12.77 -4.90 13.39
C GLY A 168 -14.02 -4.01 13.38
N LEU A 169 -14.18 -3.32 14.49
CA LEU A 169 -15.07 -2.17 14.66
C LEU A 169 -14.37 -1.17 15.59
N PHE A 170 -14.94 0.00 15.76
CA PHE A 170 -14.32 1.02 16.60
C PHE A 170 -15.26 1.52 17.68
N LEU A 171 -14.67 1.88 18.81
CA LEU A 171 -15.26 2.78 19.78
C LEU A 171 -14.59 4.14 19.63
N LYS A 172 -15.31 5.13 19.11
CA LYS A 172 -14.87 6.53 19.11
C LYS A 172 -15.06 7.10 20.50
N SER A 173 -14.03 7.75 21.04
CA SER A 173 -14.09 8.33 22.38
C SER A 173 -13.42 9.70 22.45
N GLN A 174 -14.17 10.67 22.99
CA GLN A 174 -13.73 12.05 23.24
C GLN A 174 -13.53 12.34 24.72
N ILE A 175 -13.54 11.32 25.57
CA ILE A 175 -13.40 11.42 27.04
C ILE A 175 -12.12 10.74 27.53
N ASP A 176 -11.81 10.88 28.81
CA ASP A 176 -10.73 10.14 29.47
C ASP A 176 -11.15 8.69 29.80
N SER A 177 -10.17 7.85 30.13
CA SER A 177 -10.35 6.42 30.44
C SER A 177 -11.22 6.19 31.65
N THR A 178 -11.15 7.05 32.67
CA THR A 178 -11.89 6.86 33.93
C THR A 178 -13.37 7.05 33.69
N VAL A 179 -13.74 8.15 33.04
CA VAL A 179 -15.14 8.42 32.68
C VAL A 179 -15.65 7.36 31.71
N LEU A 180 -14.82 6.91 30.75
CA LEU A 180 -15.21 5.84 29.85
C LEU A 180 -15.53 4.54 30.60
N GLU A 181 -14.64 4.08 31.47
CA GLU A 181 -14.82 2.87 32.29
C GLU A 181 -16.09 2.93 33.14
N MET A 182 -16.36 4.07 33.77
CA MET A 182 -17.47 4.24 34.72
C MET A 182 -18.85 3.98 34.11
N PHE A 183 -19.06 4.36 32.84
CA PHE A 183 -20.37 4.27 32.20
C PHE A 183 -20.47 3.13 31.17
N SER A 184 -19.35 2.53 30.76
CA SER A 184 -19.35 1.58 29.64
C SER A 184 -19.60 0.12 30.04
N HIS A 185 -19.64 -0.18 31.34
CA HIS A 185 -19.95 -1.53 31.86
C HIS A 185 -19.05 -2.64 31.30
N PHE A 186 -17.76 -2.34 31.13
CA PHE A 186 -16.81 -3.32 30.62
C PHE A 186 -16.64 -4.51 31.57
N LEU A 187 -16.47 -5.69 30.98
CA LEU A 187 -15.95 -6.87 31.65
C LEU A 187 -14.50 -7.07 31.22
N ARG A 188 -13.58 -7.22 32.18
CA ARG A 188 -12.17 -7.47 31.92
C ARG A 188 -11.82 -8.89 32.31
N ILE A 189 -11.45 -9.71 31.34
CA ILE A 189 -10.96 -11.07 31.57
C ILE A 189 -9.44 -11.04 31.57
N GLN A 190 -8.81 -11.17 32.73
CA GLN A 190 -7.37 -11.05 32.93
C GLN A 190 -6.72 -12.43 33.05
N PHE A 191 -5.54 -12.59 32.45
CA PHE A 191 -4.75 -13.81 32.52
C PHE A 191 -3.25 -13.51 32.61
N PRO A 192 -2.46 -14.35 33.28
CA PRO A 192 -1.02 -14.19 33.32
C PRO A 192 -0.39 -14.49 31.95
N GLN A 193 0.60 -13.70 31.55
CA GLN A 193 1.38 -13.93 30.34
C GLN A 193 2.57 -14.85 30.58
N ASN A 194 2.94 -15.61 29.54
CA ASN A 194 4.20 -16.32 29.48
C ASN A 194 4.81 -16.21 28.07
N GLU A 195 6.14 -16.28 27.97
CA GLU A 195 6.88 -16.15 26.68
C GLU A 195 6.59 -17.30 25.71
N ASN A 196 6.08 -18.43 26.21
CA ASN A 196 5.72 -19.60 25.43
C ASN A 196 4.22 -19.62 25.08
N ILE A 197 3.50 -18.50 25.21
CA ILE A 197 2.09 -18.44 24.81
C ILE A 197 2.03 -18.59 23.30
N ILE A 198 1.52 -19.72 22.86
CA ILE A 198 1.14 -19.92 21.46
C ILE A 198 -0.25 -19.30 21.30
N SER A 199 -0.34 -18.22 20.54
CA SER A 199 -1.63 -17.67 20.11
C SER A 199 -2.42 -18.76 19.37
N PRO A 200 -3.72 -18.91 19.63
CA PRO A 200 -4.54 -19.92 18.96
C PRO A 200 -4.89 -19.56 17.50
N ILE A 201 -4.48 -18.39 17.02
CA ILE A 201 -4.63 -17.96 15.62
C ILE A 201 -3.26 -17.60 15.05
N ASP A 202 -3.03 -18.01 13.80
CA ASP A 202 -1.87 -17.64 13.01
C ASP A 202 -1.87 -16.14 12.66
N GLU A 203 -0.71 -15.50 12.74
CA GLU A 203 -0.56 -14.07 12.44
C GLU A 203 -1.12 -13.70 11.07
N SER A 204 -1.00 -14.57 10.06
CA SER A 204 -1.48 -14.30 8.71
C SER A 204 -3.00 -14.28 8.56
N GLU A 205 -3.76 -14.76 9.56
CA GLU A 205 -5.21 -14.59 9.63
C GLU A 205 -5.61 -13.22 10.19
N VAL A 206 -4.70 -12.53 10.89
CA VAL A 206 -4.90 -11.20 11.51
C VAL A 206 -4.27 -10.09 10.65
N TYR A 207 -3.15 -10.41 10.01
CA TYR A 207 -2.38 -9.56 9.11
C TYR A 207 -2.22 -10.29 7.78
N PRO A 208 -3.13 -10.05 6.82
CA PRO A 208 -3.01 -10.64 5.49
C PRO A 208 -1.64 -10.34 4.87
N LYS A 209 -0.93 -11.40 4.44
CA LYS A 209 0.40 -11.25 3.80
C LYS A 209 0.34 -10.48 2.48
N ASN A 210 -0.77 -10.65 1.75
CA ASN A 210 -1.02 -9.94 0.50
C ASN A 210 -1.78 -8.65 0.77
N LYS A 211 -1.56 -7.66 -0.11
CA LYS A 211 -2.18 -6.35 -0.01
C LYS A 211 -3.31 -6.20 -1.02
N SER A 212 -4.42 -5.67 -0.54
CA SER A 212 -5.48 -5.09 -1.35
C SER A 212 -5.00 -3.85 -2.11
N HIS A 213 -5.83 -3.38 -3.04
CA HIS A 213 -5.56 -2.11 -3.74
C HIS A 213 -5.36 -0.91 -2.80
N LEU A 214 -6.21 -0.75 -1.78
CA LEU A 214 -6.09 0.34 -0.80
C LEU A 214 -4.77 0.22 -0.03
N GLU A 215 -4.43 -1.00 0.42
CA GLU A 215 -3.18 -1.27 1.15
C GLU A 215 -1.93 -0.89 0.33
N VAL A 216 -1.92 -1.16 -0.97
CA VAL A 216 -0.84 -0.74 -1.87
C VAL A 216 -0.73 0.78 -1.97
N LEU A 217 -1.86 1.49 -2.08
CA LEU A 217 -1.85 2.96 -2.13
C LEU A 217 -1.37 3.60 -0.82
N LEU A 218 -1.56 2.93 0.31
CA LEU A 218 -1.15 3.44 1.62
C LEU A 218 0.36 3.31 1.86
N ASP A 219 1.00 2.30 1.28
CA ASP A 219 2.47 2.25 1.22
C ASP A 219 3.01 3.47 0.46
N GLN A 220 2.38 3.83 -0.66
CA GLN A 220 2.74 5.01 -1.44
C GLN A 220 2.57 6.31 -0.66
N PHE A 221 1.48 6.45 0.09
CA PHE A 221 1.30 7.62 0.96
C PHE A 221 2.40 7.74 2.01
N SER A 222 2.77 6.63 2.64
CA SER A 222 3.84 6.59 3.65
C SER A 222 5.17 7.04 3.05
N LEU A 223 5.43 6.66 1.80
CA LEU A 223 6.59 7.12 1.04
C LEU A 223 6.55 8.65 0.83
N ILE A 224 5.42 9.18 0.34
CA ILE A 224 5.22 10.62 0.12
C ILE A 224 5.47 11.43 1.38
N GLU A 225 4.97 10.97 2.55
CA GLU A 225 5.20 11.68 3.81
C GLU A 225 6.68 11.71 4.19
N SER A 226 7.45 10.67 3.87
CA SER A 226 8.88 10.62 4.17
C SER A 226 9.71 11.61 3.35
N TYR A 227 9.19 12.11 2.22
CA TYR A 227 9.95 12.97 1.32
C TYR A 227 10.36 14.32 1.94
N SER A 228 9.54 14.92 2.80
CA SER A 228 9.96 16.16 3.47
C SER A 228 11.16 15.95 4.38
N ASP A 229 11.19 14.83 5.09
CA ASP A 229 12.28 14.49 6.02
C ASP A 229 13.54 14.10 5.24
N ARG A 230 13.40 13.33 4.16
CA ARG A 230 14.52 13.00 3.26
C ARG A 230 15.09 14.24 2.60
N PHE A 231 14.24 15.16 2.15
CA PHE A 231 14.67 16.42 1.55
C PHE A 231 15.40 17.30 2.56
N LYS A 232 14.91 17.37 3.81
CA LYS A 232 15.61 18.05 4.90
C LYS A 232 16.97 17.43 5.18
N ASN A 233 17.03 16.09 5.31
CA ASN A 233 18.29 15.37 5.48
C ASN A 233 19.24 15.60 4.31
N PHE A 234 18.74 15.69 3.08
CA PHE A 234 19.55 16.03 1.91
C PHE A 234 20.12 17.45 2.03
N HIS A 235 19.31 18.42 2.40
CA HIS A 235 19.75 19.79 2.66
C HIS A 235 20.80 19.92 3.78
N GLU A 236 20.72 19.08 4.81
CA GLU A 236 21.67 19.07 5.91
C GLU A 236 23.02 18.42 5.53
N ASN A 237 23.04 17.53 4.55
CA ASN A 237 24.21 16.71 4.19
C ASN A 237 24.95 17.15 2.91
N TYR A 238 24.41 18.09 2.14
CA TYR A 238 25.02 18.53 0.88
C TYR A 238 25.18 20.05 0.81
N ASP A 239 26.40 20.51 0.52
CA ASP A 239 26.78 21.93 0.50
C ASP A 239 26.21 22.73 -0.68
N VAL A 240 25.91 22.05 -1.80
CA VAL A 240 25.41 22.69 -3.03
C VAL A 240 24.18 21.95 -3.52
N ILE A 241 23.07 22.68 -3.56
CA ILE A 241 21.80 22.18 -4.08
C ILE A 241 21.33 23.13 -5.17
N ILE A 242 21.31 22.62 -6.40
CA ILE A 242 20.80 23.35 -7.55
C ILE A 242 19.28 23.14 -7.58
N ASN A 243 18.54 24.18 -7.19
CA ASN A 243 17.10 24.19 -7.30
C ASN A 243 16.72 24.88 -8.61
N THR A 244 16.17 24.12 -9.56
CA THR A 244 15.49 24.68 -10.73
C THR A 244 13.99 24.62 -10.47
N SER A 245 13.30 25.74 -10.63
CA SER A 245 11.85 25.79 -10.50
C SER A 245 11.15 25.10 -11.68
N GLU A 246 9.96 24.56 -11.44
CA GLU A 246 9.13 23.97 -12.50
C GLU A 246 8.85 24.99 -13.63
N SER A 247 8.68 26.27 -13.28
CA SER A 247 8.51 27.35 -14.25
C SER A 247 9.73 27.58 -15.14
N GLU A 248 10.94 27.48 -14.59
CA GLU A 248 12.18 27.61 -15.40
C GLU A 248 12.32 26.44 -16.36
N ILE A 249 12.07 25.22 -15.88
CA ILE A 249 12.07 24.02 -16.72
C ILE A 249 11.04 24.16 -17.84
N LEU A 250 9.81 24.58 -17.51
CA LEU A 250 8.74 24.72 -18.51
C LEU A 250 9.06 25.77 -19.56
N ASN A 251 9.66 26.90 -19.17
CA ASN A 251 10.08 27.93 -20.11
C ASN A 251 11.18 27.42 -21.06
N GLU A 252 12.15 26.68 -20.53
CA GLU A 252 13.21 26.08 -21.34
C GLU A 252 12.66 25.02 -22.30
N VAL A 253 11.77 24.15 -21.83
CA VAL A 253 11.08 23.15 -22.65
C VAL A 253 10.26 23.83 -23.76
N ASN A 254 9.47 24.85 -23.43
CA ASN A 254 8.67 25.60 -24.41
C ASN A 254 9.55 26.18 -25.51
N SER A 255 10.77 26.63 -25.20
CA SER A 255 11.69 27.21 -26.18
C SER A 255 12.06 26.28 -27.36
N TYR A 256 11.85 24.96 -27.22
CA TYR A 256 12.06 23.97 -28.27
C TYR A 256 10.89 23.89 -29.27
N PHE A 257 9.70 24.35 -28.90
CA PHE A 257 8.47 24.16 -29.68
C PHE A 257 8.12 25.39 -30.51
N ILE A 258 7.50 25.19 -31.67
CA ILE A 258 7.02 26.27 -32.54
C ILE A 258 6.10 27.19 -31.72
N ASP A 259 6.33 28.51 -31.86
CA ASP A 259 5.64 29.57 -31.11
C ASP A 259 5.75 29.48 -29.57
N ASP A 260 6.71 28.70 -29.05
CA ASP A 260 6.90 28.41 -27.63
C ASP A 260 5.67 27.75 -26.96
N ILE A 261 4.91 26.97 -27.73
CA ILE A 261 3.66 26.34 -27.28
C ILE A 261 3.77 24.81 -27.29
N LEU A 262 3.40 24.17 -26.18
CA LEU A 262 3.34 22.71 -26.11
C LEU A 262 2.21 22.14 -27.00
N PRO A 263 2.43 20.97 -27.62
CA PRO A 263 1.39 20.26 -28.36
C PRO A 263 0.16 19.93 -27.49
N PRO A 264 -1.02 19.77 -28.10
CA PRO A 264 -2.22 19.36 -27.36
C PRO A 264 -2.07 17.95 -26.78
N ILE A 265 -2.86 17.66 -25.74
CA ILE A 265 -2.96 16.31 -25.15
C ILE A 265 -3.42 15.32 -26.23
N LEU A 266 -2.79 14.14 -26.24
CA LEU A 266 -3.09 13.08 -27.20
C LEU A 266 -4.43 12.41 -26.89
N ASN A 267 -5.15 12.01 -27.95
CA ASN A 267 -6.44 11.35 -27.83
C ASN A 267 -6.37 10.03 -27.06
N SER A 268 -5.22 9.33 -27.14
CA SER A 268 -4.96 8.07 -26.43
C SER A 268 -5.02 8.21 -24.91
N TRP A 269 -4.89 9.44 -24.38
CA TRP A 269 -4.92 9.77 -22.95
C TRP A 269 -6.23 10.39 -22.49
N LEU A 270 -7.26 10.45 -23.35
CA LEU A 270 -8.54 11.05 -23.00
C LEU A 270 -9.32 10.23 -21.95
N PHE A 271 -10.36 10.86 -21.41
CA PHE A 271 -11.16 10.40 -20.29
C PHE A 271 -11.63 8.94 -20.38
N GLU A 272 -12.02 8.44 -21.56
CA GLU A 272 -12.49 7.06 -21.70
C GLU A 272 -11.40 6.03 -21.39
N THR A 273 -10.15 6.29 -21.81
CA THR A 273 -9.00 5.47 -21.42
C THR A 273 -8.78 5.60 -19.91
N GLN A 274 -8.76 6.82 -19.38
CA GLN A 274 -8.48 7.09 -17.97
C GLN A 274 -9.42 6.36 -17.01
N LYS A 275 -10.73 6.28 -17.33
CA LYS A 275 -11.74 5.63 -16.47
C LYS A 275 -11.38 4.22 -16.05
N GLN A 276 -10.75 3.45 -16.94
CA GLN A 276 -10.42 2.04 -16.67
C GLN A 276 -9.18 1.92 -15.79
N TRP A 277 -8.26 2.88 -15.86
CA TRP A 277 -6.99 2.87 -15.12
C TRP A 277 -7.08 3.56 -13.76
N LEU A 278 -7.98 4.54 -13.62
CA LEU A 278 -8.17 5.34 -12.40
C LEU A 278 -9.44 4.94 -11.64
N CYS A 279 -9.85 3.67 -11.74
CA CYS A 279 -10.98 3.13 -11.01
C CYS A 279 -10.56 2.40 -9.73
N GLU A 280 -11.38 2.50 -8.70
CA GLU A 280 -11.21 1.73 -7.47
C GLU A 280 -11.72 0.29 -7.65
N PRO A 281 -10.84 -0.73 -7.73
CA PRO A 281 -11.25 -2.13 -7.77
C PRO A 281 -11.95 -2.52 -6.46
N TYR A 282 -12.74 -3.59 -6.47
CA TYR A 282 -13.41 -4.11 -5.28
C TYR A 282 -12.92 -5.51 -4.95
N GLU A 283 -12.32 -5.68 -3.78
CA GLU A 283 -11.88 -6.97 -3.24
C GLU A 283 -12.28 -7.12 -1.78
N LYS A 284 -12.64 -8.34 -1.36
CA LYS A 284 -12.86 -8.72 0.06
C LYS A 284 -11.93 -9.85 0.45
N VAL A 285 -11.43 -9.85 1.68
CA VAL A 285 -10.52 -10.91 2.20
C VAL A 285 -11.08 -12.31 1.94
N ASP A 286 -12.36 -12.53 2.24
CA ASP A 286 -13.02 -13.84 2.08
C ASP A 286 -13.15 -14.29 0.62
N LEU A 287 -13.28 -13.34 -0.31
CA LEU A 287 -13.31 -13.63 -1.75
C LEU A 287 -11.94 -14.06 -2.28
N VAL A 288 -10.87 -13.85 -1.51
CA VAL A 288 -9.49 -14.16 -1.91
C VAL A 288 -8.80 -15.19 -1.00
N LYS A 289 -9.56 -15.88 -0.15
CA LYS A 289 -9.06 -16.99 0.70
C LYS A 289 -8.60 -18.21 -0.09
N ASN A 290 -9.11 -18.42 -1.30
CA ASN A 290 -8.63 -19.47 -2.20
C ASN A 290 -7.31 -19.04 -2.83
N LYS A 291 -6.21 -19.23 -2.09
CA LYS A 291 -4.86 -18.97 -2.59
C LYS A 291 -4.51 -20.02 -3.63
N PHE A 292 -4.18 -19.58 -4.84
CA PHE A 292 -3.55 -20.43 -5.82
C PHE A 292 -2.06 -20.50 -5.49
N ILE A 293 -1.54 -21.69 -5.16
CA ILE A 293 -0.12 -21.87 -4.89
C ILE A 293 0.59 -22.06 -6.23
N ALA A 294 1.47 -21.13 -6.60
CA ALA A 294 2.23 -21.20 -7.84
C ALA A 294 3.70 -21.50 -7.53
N LYS A 295 4.18 -22.63 -8.04
CA LYS A 295 5.61 -22.98 -7.95
C LYS A 295 6.34 -22.49 -9.20
N LEU A 296 7.35 -21.64 -9.02
CA LEU A 296 8.25 -21.17 -10.07
C LEU A 296 9.66 -21.72 -9.82
N VAL A 297 10.21 -22.42 -10.81
CA VAL A 297 11.55 -22.99 -10.75
C VAL A 297 12.52 -22.03 -11.44
N ILE A 298 13.53 -21.55 -10.74
CA ILE A 298 14.58 -20.72 -11.30
C ILE A 298 15.64 -21.62 -11.94
N PRO A 299 15.78 -21.63 -13.27
CA PRO A 299 16.69 -22.53 -13.96
C PRO A 299 18.15 -22.09 -13.79
N ASN A 300 19.06 -23.06 -13.83
CA ASN A 300 20.50 -22.77 -13.80
C ASN A 300 21.06 -22.59 -15.23
N MET A 301 20.69 -21.48 -15.88
CA MET A 301 21.11 -21.16 -17.24
C MET A 301 21.96 -19.88 -17.29
N SER A 302 23.00 -19.86 -18.13
CA SER A 302 23.88 -18.70 -18.35
C SER A 302 23.42 -17.82 -19.53
N ASN A 303 22.61 -18.35 -20.45
CA ASN A 303 22.08 -17.61 -21.58
C ASN A 303 20.77 -16.92 -21.18
N HIS A 304 20.73 -15.58 -21.24
CA HIS A 304 19.57 -14.81 -20.80
C HIS A 304 18.33 -15.01 -21.69
N VAL A 305 18.49 -15.29 -22.99
CA VAL A 305 17.38 -15.54 -23.92
C VAL A 305 16.69 -16.87 -23.61
N GLU A 306 17.48 -17.93 -23.40
CA GLU A 306 16.94 -19.24 -23.02
C GLU A 306 16.31 -19.20 -21.62
N PHE A 307 16.95 -18.50 -20.69
CA PHE A 307 16.42 -18.28 -19.34
C PHE A 307 15.09 -17.52 -19.37
N GLU A 308 15.00 -16.42 -20.12
CA GLU A 308 13.77 -15.64 -20.31
C GLU A 308 12.63 -16.52 -20.84
N ARG A 309 12.89 -17.26 -21.92
CA ARG A 309 11.89 -18.17 -22.51
C ARG A 309 11.42 -19.22 -21.50
N ASN A 310 12.33 -19.80 -20.72
CA ASN A 310 11.98 -20.81 -19.72
C ASN A 310 11.07 -20.25 -18.61
N ILE A 311 11.41 -19.07 -18.05
CA ILE A 311 10.58 -18.40 -17.05
C ILE A 311 9.21 -18.05 -17.62
N GLN A 312 9.17 -17.52 -18.85
CA GLN A 312 7.93 -17.15 -19.51
C GLN A 312 7.01 -18.36 -19.74
N GLU A 313 7.56 -19.49 -20.21
CA GLU A 313 6.82 -20.76 -20.40
C GLU A 313 6.23 -21.29 -19.08
N GLN A 314 6.99 -21.23 -17.98
CA GLN A 314 6.50 -21.61 -16.66
C GLN A 314 5.35 -20.71 -16.20
N LEU A 315 5.49 -19.39 -16.35
CA LEU A 315 4.44 -18.44 -15.98
C LEU A 315 3.17 -18.63 -16.82
N TYR A 316 3.28 -18.84 -18.13
CA TYR A 316 2.12 -19.17 -18.96
C TYR A 316 1.40 -20.43 -18.48
N SER A 317 2.14 -21.48 -18.10
CA SER A 317 1.57 -22.70 -17.52
C SER A 317 0.82 -22.43 -16.21
N ILE A 318 1.44 -21.65 -15.31
CA ILE A 318 0.85 -21.20 -14.04
C ILE A 318 -0.48 -20.46 -14.29
N PHE A 319 -0.48 -19.42 -15.12
CA PHE A 319 -1.67 -18.62 -15.39
C PHE A 319 -2.78 -19.40 -16.12
N LYS A 320 -2.41 -20.32 -17.01
CA LYS A 320 -3.35 -21.23 -17.65
C LYS A 320 -4.02 -22.15 -16.63
N SER A 321 -3.26 -22.69 -15.68
CA SER A 321 -3.79 -23.56 -14.62
C SER A 321 -4.68 -22.83 -13.61
N ASN A 322 -4.45 -21.52 -13.41
CA ASN A 322 -5.27 -20.65 -12.56
C ASN A 322 -6.55 -20.14 -13.28
N ASN A 323 -6.92 -20.71 -14.43
CA ASN A 323 -8.05 -20.31 -15.28
C ASN A 323 -8.10 -18.80 -15.57
N SER A 324 -6.93 -18.15 -15.70
CA SER A 324 -6.83 -16.71 -15.92
C SER A 324 -7.56 -15.86 -14.87
N SER A 325 -7.86 -16.42 -13.69
CA SER A 325 -8.47 -15.65 -12.61
C SER A 325 -7.44 -14.66 -12.05
N LYS A 326 -7.85 -13.40 -11.84
CA LYS A 326 -7.06 -12.36 -11.16
C LYS A 326 -7.03 -12.61 -9.62
N SER A 327 -6.96 -13.87 -9.22
CA SER A 327 -6.95 -14.32 -7.82
C SER A 327 -5.60 -14.05 -7.15
N ILE A 328 -5.50 -14.19 -5.83
CA ILE A 328 -4.20 -14.15 -5.17
C ILE A 328 -3.39 -15.40 -5.52
N ILE A 329 -2.11 -15.17 -5.80
CA ILE A 329 -1.12 -16.22 -5.98
C ILE A 329 -0.20 -16.22 -4.75
N ASP A 330 0.08 -17.39 -4.19
CA ASP A 330 1.18 -17.59 -3.23
C ASP A 330 2.36 -18.21 -3.97
N TRP A 331 3.39 -17.40 -4.23
CA TRP A 331 4.55 -17.82 -4.99
C TRP A 331 5.50 -18.68 -4.16
N GLN A 332 5.90 -19.82 -4.71
CA GLN A 332 6.94 -20.69 -4.19
C GLN A 332 8.09 -20.72 -5.19
N LEU A 333 9.18 -20.02 -4.88
CA LEU A 333 10.38 -20.01 -5.70
C LEU A 333 11.35 -21.10 -5.24
N VAL A 334 11.86 -21.88 -6.18
CA VAL A 334 12.90 -22.87 -5.92
C VAL A 334 13.95 -22.84 -7.02
N PHE A 335 15.22 -23.07 -6.69
CA PHE A 335 16.24 -23.31 -7.71
C PHE A 335 16.16 -24.75 -8.24
N GLU A 336 16.45 -24.93 -9.52
CA GLU A 336 16.41 -26.24 -10.21
C GLU A 336 17.22 -27.36 -9.52
N ASN A 337 18.26 -27.00 -8.74
CA ASN A 337 19.13 -27.95 -8.03
C ASN A 337 19.02 -27.92 -6.49
N ASN A 338 18.02 -27.25 -5.90
CA ASN A 338 17.88 -27.06 -4.44
C ASN A 338 19.16 -26.50 -3.73
N LEU A 339 20.04 -25.80 -4.46
CA LEU A 339 21.17 -25.07 -3.91
C LEU A 339 20.73 -23.62 -3.66
N GLU A 340 20.97 -23.12 -2.45
CA GLU A 340 20.78 -21.72 -2.03
C GLU A 340 21.86 -20.78 -2.64
N CYS A 341 21.71 -19.44 -2.74
CA CYS A 341 20.73 -18.53 -2.11
C CYS A 341 20.44 -17.21 -2.89
N TYR A 342 21.06 -16.94 -4.06
CA TYR A 342 20.96 -15.63 -4.73
C TYR A 342 20.82 -15.72 -6.26
N LEU A 343 20.10 -14.77 -6.88
CA LEU A 343 20.07 -14.65 -8.35
C LEU A 343 21.41 -14.21 -8.94
N ARG A 344 22.17 -13.39 -8.20
CA ARG A 344 23.59 -13.07 -8.47
C ARG A 344 24.44 -13.35 -7.23
N PRO A 345 25.04 -14.54 -7.14
CA PRO A 345 25.83 -14.94 -5.98
C PRO A 345 27.12 -14.13 -5.78
N GLU A 346 27.63 -13.47 -6.82
CA GLU A 346 28.89 -12.69 -6.75
C GLU A 346 28.68 -11.29 -6.17
N GLU A 347 27.44 -10.78 -6.18
CA GLU A 347 27.09 -9.43 -5.74
C GLU A 347 26.17 -9.42 -4.49
N ASP A 348 25.75 -10.61 -4.00
CA ASP A 348 24.73 -10.78 -2.95
C ASP A 348 23.42 -9.99 -3.22
N ASP A 349 23.11 -9.76 -4.50
CA ASP A 349 22.11 -8.74 -4.90
C ASP A 349 20.67 -9.08 -4.47
N PHE A 350 20.26 -10.35 -4.60
CA PHE A 350 18.86 -10.75 -4.39
C PHE A 350 18.69 -12.14 -3.81
N ALA A 351 18.26 -12.20 -2.54
CA ALA A 351 17.79 -13.44 -1.93
C ALA A 351 16.44 -13.86 -2.55
N LEU A 352 16.13 -15.16 -2.56
CA LEU A 352 14.87 -15.67 -3.15
C LEU A 352 13.62 -15.07 -2.50
N ASP A 353 13.64 -14.86 -1.19
CA ASP A 353 12.51 -14.26 -0.48
C ASP A 353 12.28 -12.81 -0.94
N GLU A 354 13.32 -12.05 -1.22
CA GLU A 354 13.17 -10.70 -1.77
C GLU A 354 12.63 -10.72 -3.19
N VAL A 355 13.07 -11.68 -4.02
CA VAL A 355 12.52 -11.88 -5.36
C VAL A 355 11.03 -12.21 -5.28
N LYS A 356 10.65 -13.08 -4.34
CA LYS A 356 9.24 -13.43 -4.06
C LYS A 356 8.43 -12.18 -3.76
N GLU A 357 8.88 -11.39 -2.79
CA GLU A 357 8.18 -10.19 -2.35
C GLU A 357 7.97 -9.18 -3.49
N ILE A 358 8.94 -9.06 -4.41
CA ILE A 358 8.81 -8.15 -5.55
C ILE A 358 7.88 -8.70 -6.62
N ILE A 359 7.91 -10.01 -6.88
CA ILE A 359 6.90 -10.64 -7.74
C ILE A 359 5.50 -10.40 -7.16
N ASP A 360 5.33 -10.51 -5.84
CA ASP A 360 4.08 -10.21 -5.16
C ASP A 360 3.66 -8.75 -5.35
N VAL A 361 4.58 -7.79 -5.27
CA VAL A 361 4.30 -6.37 -5.52
C VAL A 361 3.89 -6.12 -6.98
N ILE A 362 4.66 -6.61 -7.96
CA ILE A 362 4.36 -6.46 -9.40
C ILE A 362 3.01 -7.09 -9.71
N TYR A 363 2.82 -8.35 -9.33
CA TYR A 363 1.57 -9.08 -9.55
C TYR A 363 0.40 -8.35 -8.90
N SER A 364 0.55 -7.95 -7.64
CA SER A 364 -0.54 -7.33 -6.90
C SER A 364 -0.93 -5.97 -7.48
N GLY A 365 0.03 -5.12 -7.82
CA GLY A 365 -0.29 -3.82 -8.40
C GLY A 365 -0.80 -3.89 -9.84
N MET A 366 -0.41 -4.91 -10.62
CA MET A 366 -0.86 -5.04 -12.01
C MET A 366 -2.20 -5.79 -12.15
N ARG A 367 -2.46 -6.85 -11.36
CA ARG A 367 -3.60 -7.75 -11.59
C ARG A 367 -4.96 -7.05 -11.62
N LEU A 368 -5.12 -5.96 -10.85
CA LEU A 368 -6.40 -5.24 -10.73
C LEU A 368 -6.56 -4.11 -11.74
N LEU A 369 -5.48 -3.73 -12.41
CA LEU A 369 -5.50 -2.71 -13.45
C LEU A 369 -5.84 -3.37 -14.81
N PRO A 370 -6.14 -2.57 -15.85
CA PRO A 370 -6.42 -3.04 -17.21
C PRO A 370 -5.24 -3.72 -17.94
N PHE A 371 -4.24 -4.23 -17.23
CA PHE A 371 -3.20 -5.06 -17.81
C PHE A 371 -3.78 -6.42 -18.26
N THR A 372 -3.27 -6.90 -19.39
CA THR A 372 -3.48 -8.28 -19.82
C THR A 372 -2.60 -9.23 -19.00
N ILE A 373 -2.93 -10.52 -19.00
CA ILE A 373 -2.09 -11.55 -18.38
C ILE A 373 -0.69 -11.56 -19.03
N ASP A 374 -0.62 -11.37 -20.34
CA ASP A 374 0.65 -11.30 -21.06
C ASP A 374 1.51 -10.14 -20.56
N ASN A 375 0.92 -8.98 -20.27
CA ASN A 375 1.67 -7.86 -19.67
C ASN A 375 2.24 -8.24 -18.29
N ILE A 376 1.45 -8.89 -17.44
CA ILE A 376 1.90 -9.34 -16.11
C ILE A 376 3.03 -10.36 -16.24
N ILE A 377 2.88 -11.34 -17.13
CA ILE A 377 3.91 -12.36 -17.40
C ILE A 377 5.20 -11.68 -17.89
N ILE A 378 5.11 -10.73 -18.81
CA ILE A 378 6.26 -10.00 -19.35
C ILE A 378 6.98 -9.23 -18.25
N SER A 379 6.26 -8.45 -17.43
CA SER A 379 6.90 -7.67 -16.36
C SER A 379 7.57 -8.56 -15.32
N ILE A 380 6.92 -9.63 -14.86
CA ILE A 380 7.53 -10.59 -13.91
C ILE A 380 8.75 -11.26 -14.53
N THR A 381 8.63 -11.74 -15.78
CA THR A 381 9.73 -12.38 -16.51
C THR A 381 10.92 -11.45 -16.61
N LYS A 382 10.71 -10.23 -17.14
CA LYS A 382 11.78 -9.24 -17.30
C LYS A 382 12.41 -8.85 -15.98
N PHE A 383 11.63 -8.73 -14.91
CA PHE A 383 12.19 -8.51 -13.56
C PHE A 383 13.14 -9.63 -13.15
N ILE A 384 12.73 -10.90 -13.23
CA ILE A 384 13.56 -12.05 -12.82
C ILE A 384 14.82 -12.13 -13.70
N VAL A 385 14.70 -11.91 -15.01
CA VAL A 385 15.82 -11.91 -15.95
C VAL A 385 16.80 -10.78 -15.62
N MET A 386 16.33 -9.55 -15.39
CA MET A 386 17.17 -8.41 -15.00
C MET A 386 17.82 -8.62 -13.62
N ALA A 387 17.08 -9.20 -12.67
CA ALA A 387 17.62 -9.55 -11.36
C ALA A 387 18.79 -10.55 -11.48
N LYS A 388 18.71 -11.51 -12.40
CA LYS A 388 19.82 -12.46 -12.66
C LYS A 388 20.96 -11.90 -13.50
N PHE A 389 20.69 -11.15 -14.58
CA PHE A 389 21.69 -10.79 -15.60
C PHE A 389 22.06 -9.31 -15.66
N SER A 390 21.46 -8.46 -14.82
CA SER A 390 21.53 -6.99 -14.85
C SER A 390 20.64 -6.32 -15.90
N ALA A 391 19.96 -5.26 -15.47
CA ALA A 391 19.12 -4.43 -16.33
C ALA A 391 19.92 -3.86 -17.51
N THR A 392 21.18 -3.48 -17.30
CA THR A 392 22.05 -2.92 -18.35
C THR A 392 22.46 -3.94 -19.41
N THR A 393 22.39 -5.24 -19.08
CA THR A 393 22.64 -6.34 -20.02
C THR A 393 21.39 -6.67 -20.83
N ILE A 394 20.22 -6.59 -20.19
CA ILE A 394 18.94 -6.99 -20.79
C ILE A 394 18.30 -5.88 -21.62
N ILE A 395 18.50 -4.63 -21.24
CA ILE A 395 18.02 -3.48 -21.98
C ILE A 395 19.15 -2.98 -22.89
N GLU A 396 19.06 -3.31 -24.17
CA GLU A 396 19.97 -2.80 -25.19
C GLU A 396 19.81 -1.26 -25.34
N ASP A 397 20.94 -0.57 -25.52
CA ASP A 397 21.02 0.88 -25.62
C ASP A 397 20.21 1.62 -24.54
N TRP A 398 20.44 1.22 -23.28
CA TRP A 398 19.67 1.71 -22.14
C TRP A 398 19.92 3.20 -21.85
N ILE A 399 18.92 3.81 -21.22
CA ILE A 399 19.00 5.13 -20.60
C ILE A 399 18.32 5.10 -19.23
N GLY A 400 18.91 5.78 -18.25
CA GLY A 400 18.32 5.95 -16.92
C GLY A 400 17.18 6.96 -16.98
N ILE A 401 16.04 6.60 -16.38
CA ILE A 401 14.84 7.44 -16.36
C ILE A 401 14.31 7.61 -14.95
N GLU A 402 13.71 8.77 -14.71
CA GLU A 402 12.89 9.05 -13.54
C GLU A 402 11.46 9.34 -14.00
N THR A 403 10.50 8.76 -13.31
CA THR A 403 9.05 8.93 -13.52
C THR A 403 8.46 9.56 -12.28
N GLU A 404 7.50 10.47 -12.46
CA GLU A 404 6.77 11.09 -11.36
C GLU A 404 5.25 10.99 -11.60
N GLY A 405 4.54 10.53 -10.58
CA GLY A 405 3.10 10.35 -10.61
C GLY A 405 2.47 10.38 -9.22
N ASN A 406 1.44 11.21 -9.02
CA ASN A 406 0.76 11.43 -7.73
C ASN A 406 1.71 11.61 -6.53
N GLY A 407 2.81 12.32 -6.74
CA GLY A 407 3.80 12.58 -5.68
C GLY A 407 4.77 11.44 -5.42
N ILE A 408 4.76 10.35 -6.20
CA ILE A 408 5.70 9.23 -6.11
C ILE A 408 6.71 9.34 -7.24
N ARG A 409 7.98 9.11 -6.92
CA ARG A 409 9.05 8.98 -7.91
C ARG A 409 9.44 7.54 -8.13
N GLY A 410 9.61 7.15 -9.39
CA GLY A 410 10.08 5.84 -9.78
C GLY A 410 11.31 5.99 -10.67
N ARG A 411 12.38 5.28 -10.37
CA ARG A 411 13.62 5.30 -11.15
C ARG A 411 13.90 3.95 -11.75
N GLY A 412 14.35 3.93 -12.99
CA GLY A 412 14.66 2.70 -13.68
C GLY A 412 15.43 2.97 -14.97
N PHE A 413 15.35 2.01 -15.87
CA PHE A 413 16.02 2.02 -17.15
C PHE A 413 15.04 1.69 -18.26
N CYS A 414 15.27 2.24 -19.44
CA CYS A 414 14.55 1.84 -20.64
C CYS A 414 15.40 1.94 -21.89
N SER A 415 14.98 1.28 -22.96
CA SER A 415 15.65 1.36 -24.26
C SER A 415 15.45 2.74 -24.89
N LYS A 416 16.54 3.36 -25.34
CA LYS A 416 16.51 4.63 -26.11
C LYS A 416 15.68 4.52 -27.38
N GLU A 417 15.77 3.39 -28.08
CA GLU A 417 14.99 3.14 -29.29
C GLU A 417 13.50 3.07 -28.98
N LYS A 418 13.10 2.34 -27.93
CA LYS A 418 11.70 2.27 -27.52
C LYS A 418 11.17 3.64 -27.08
N VAL A 419 11.96 4.46 -26.39
CA VAL A 419 11.57 5.86 -26.09
C VAL A 419 11.22 6.62 -27.37
N LYS A 420 12.05 6.55 -28.42
CA LYS A 420 11.74 7.19 -29.70
C LYS A 420 10.47 6.64 -30.34
N ASN A 421 10.30 5.31 -30.33
CA ASN A 421 9.16 4.62 -30.95
C ASN A 421 7.83 4.82 -30.19
N THR A 422 7.87 5.36 -28.98
CA THR A 422 6.66 5.64 -28.18
C THR A 422 6.13 7.05 -28.36
N LEU A 423 6.91 7.94 -28.99
CA LEU A 423 6.47 9.30 -29.29
C LEU A 423 5.29 9.34 -30.26
N ARG A 424 4.51 10.41 -30.19
CA ARG A 424 3.51 10.76 -31.20
C ARG A 424 4.14 10.91 -32.59
N ASN A 425 3.41 10.50 -33.62
CA ASN A 425 3.92 10.47 -34.99
C ASN A 425 4.29 11.85 -35.55
N ASP A 426 3.62 12.91 -35.07
CA ASP A 426 3.83 14.31 -35.44
C ASP A 426 4.77 15.05 -34.47
N TYR A 427 5.54 14.33 -33.63
CA TYR A 427 6.39 14.93 -32.60
C TYR A 427 7.34 16.01 -33.15
N TYR A 428 8.11 15.66 -34.18
CA TYR A 428 9.09 16.54 -34.79
C TYR A 428 8.46 17.71 -35.57
N ASP A 429 7.17 17.64 -35.90
CA ASP A 429 6.45 18.73 -36.57
C ASP A 429 6.22 19.92 -35.65
N TYR A 430 6.27 19.71 -34.32
CA TYR A 430 6.17 20.79 -33.33
C TYR A 430 7.52 21.37 -32.91
N ILE A 431 8.64 20.75 -33.28
CA ILE A 431 9.97 21.20 -32.86
C ILE A 431 10.50 22.27 -33.82
N LYS A 432 11.09 23.34 -33.27
CA LYS A 432 11.76 24.38 -34.07
C LYS A 432 12.90 23.77 -34.89
N LYS A 433 12.99 24.12 -36.18
CA LYS A 433 13.96 23.51 -37.10
C LYS A 433 15.41 23.73 -36.66
N GLU A 434 15.72 24.86 -36.05
CA GLU A 434 17.04 25.20 -35.52
C GLU A 434 17.46 24.38 -34.30
N LYS A 435 16.51 23.68 -33.65
CA LYS A 435 16.78 22.77 -32.54
C LYS A 435 17.06 21.33 -33.00
N LEU A 436 16.67 20.98 -34.23
CA LEU A 436 16.84 19.64 -34.76
C LEU A 436 18.28 19.41 -35.26
N LEU A 437 18.78 18.20 -35.08
CA LEU A 437 20.03 17.73 -35.68
C LEU A 437 19.90 17.63 -37.20
N GLU A 438 21.02 17.38 -37.89
CA GLU A 438 21.06 17.19 -39.36
C GLU A 438 20.09 16.10 -39.86
N LYS A 439 19.84 15.08 -39.04
CA LYS A 439 18.88 13.99 -39.32
C LYS A 439 17.41 14.37 -39.11
N LYS A 440 17.11 15.62 -38.76
CA LYS A 440 15.78 16.11 -38.37
C LYS A 440 15.22 15.41 -37.13
N GLU A 441 16.10 15.05 -36.21
CA GLU A 441 15.77 14.41 -34.94
C GLU A 441 16.43 15.17 -33.78
N LEU A 442 16.05 14.84 -32.54
CA LEU A 442 16.72 15.28 -31.32
C LEU A 442 17.54 14.12 -30.73
N GLU A 443 18.56 14.44 -29.92
CA GLU A 443 19.19 13.43 -29.08
C GLU A 443 18.19 12.88 -28.06
N VAL A 444 18.34 11.62 -27.63
CA VAL A 444 17.35 11.00 -26.71
C VAL A 444 17.26 11.74 -25.37
N LYS A 445 18.37 12.35 -24.93
CA LYS A 445 18.36 13.21 -23.74
C LYS A 445 17.49 14.45 -23.92
N GLU A 446 17.54 15.06 -25.09
CA GLU A 446 16.71 16.20 -25.44
C GLU A 446 15.26 15.79 -25.65
N ILE A 447 15.00 14.61 -26.22
CA ILE A 447 13.67 14.01 -26.29
C ILE A 447 13.10 13.89 -24.88
N LEU A 448 13.78 13.19 -23.97
CA LEU A 448 13.31 13.04 -22.59
C LEU A 448 13.15 14.38 -21.86
N PHE A 449 13.94 15.39 -22.19
CA PHE A 449 13.79 16.74 -21.64
C PHE A 449 12.57 17.48 -22.19
N THR A 450 12.31 17.38 -23.49
CA THR A 450 11.23 18.12 -24.17
C THR A 450 9.89 17.38 -24.13
N SER A 451 9.91 16.06 -24.02
CA SER A 451 8.76 15.18 -23.97
C SER A 451 8.30 14.84 -22.55
N ARG A 452 8.71 15.62 -21.54
CA ARG A 452 8.48 15.27 -20.12
C ARG A 452 7.03 15.01 -19.77
N ASN A 453 6.10 15.77 -20.36
CA ASN A 453 4.68 15.63 -20.09
C ASN A 453 4.06 14.47 -20.88
N ILE A 454 3.93 13.31 -20.24
CA ILE A 454 3.78 12.04 -20.96
C ILE A 454 2.52 12.03 -21.85
N ASN A 455 1.41 12.58 -21.34
CA ASN A 455 0.12 12.58 -22.03
C ASN A 455 0.04 13.47 -23.28
N ARG A 456 1.04 14.32 -23.52
CA ARG A 456 1.14 15.17 -24.72
C ARG A 456 2.02 14.57 -25.80
N PHE A 457 2.96 13.70 -25.41
CA PHE A 457 4.08 13.33 -26.28
C PHE A 457 4.18 11.86 -26.58
N PHE A 458 3.66 10.98 -25.72
CA PHE A 458 3.73 9.54 -25.93
C PHE A 458 2.37 8.96 -26.26
N GLU A 459 2.27 8.12 -27.28
CA GLU A 459 1.05 7.36 -27.55
C GLU A 459 0.84 6.33 -26.42
N PHE A 460 -0.34 6.34 -25.78
CA PHE A 460 -0.58 5.58 -24.54
C PHE A 460 -0.28 4.08 -24.68
N ASP A 461 -0.72 3.45 -25.77
CA ASP A 461 -0.52 2.01 -25.98
C ASP A 461 0.96 1.65 -26.21
N ASN A 462 1.72 2.54 -26.83
CA ASN A 462 3.15 2.34 -27.01
C ASN A 462 3.88 2.57 -25.68
N PHE A 463 3.52 3.64 -24.96
CA PHE A 463 4.05 3.90 -23.62
C PHE A 463 3.76 2.74 -22.67
N LEU A 464 2.56 2.14 -22.73
CA LEU A 464 2.19 0.97 -21.94
C LEU A 464 3.13 -0.21 -22.18
N LYS A 465 3.52 -0.48 -23.44
CA LYS A 465 4.50 -1.54 -23.76
C LYS A 465 5.87 -1.25 -23.16
N LEU A 466 6.38 -0.03 -23.35
CA LEU A 466 7.62 0.43 -22.72
C LEU A 466 7.55 0.28 -21.19
N PHE A 467 6.41 0.65 -20.62
CA PHE A 467 6.18 0.61 -19.18
C PHE A 467 6.24 -0.82 -18.64
N VAL A 468 5.58 -1.76 -19.33
CA VAL A 468 5.51 -3.19 -18.97
C VAL A 468 6.86 -3.89 -19.15
N GLU A 469 7.56 -3.63 -20.26
CA GLU A 469 8.77 -4.35 -20.65
C GLU A 469 10.03 -3.83 -19.97
N ASP A 470 10.12 -2.52 -19.76
CA ASP A 470 11.33 -1.86 -19.29
C ASP A 470 11.13 -1.18 -17.94
N ILE A 471 10.11 -0.32 -17.80
CA ILE A 471 10.01 0.60 -16.66
C ILE A 471 9.62 -0.11 -15.36
N ILE A 472 8.56 -0.92 -15.34
CA ILE A 472 8.17 -1.71 -14.15
C ILE A 472 9.31 -2.64 -13.70
N PRO A 473 9.87 -3.52 -14.55
CA PRO A 473 10.88 -4.48 -14.12
C PRO A 473 12.21 -3.81 -13.73
N SER A 474 12.62 -2.73 -14.40
CA SER A 474 13.84 -2.03 -14.01
C SER A 474 13.70 -1.27 -12.70
N GLN A 475 12.55 -0.63 -12.44
CA GLN A 475 12.27 -0.04 -11.11
C GLN A 475 12.36 -1.09 -10.00
N ALA A 476 11.82 -2.27 -10.26
CA ALA A 476 11.82 -3.40 -9.32
C ALA A 476 13.23 -3.93 -9.02
N VAL A 477 14.17 -3.82 -9.97
CA VAL A 477 15.59 -4.14 -9.74
C VAL A 477 16.32 -2.98 -9.04
N CYS A 478 16.04 -1.73 -9.40
CA CYS A 478 16.70 -0.56 -8.80
C CYS A 478 16.33 -0.34 -7.32
N ARG A 479 15.07 -0.63 -6.94
CA ARG A 479 14.57 -0.55 -5.55
C ARG A 479 14.89 0.75 -4.79
N ILE A 480 14.99 1.88 -5.49
CA ILE A 480 15.37 3.15 -4.86
C ILE A 480 14.34 3.56 -3.80
N GLU A 481 13.07 3.21 -4.01
CA GLU A 481 11.97 3.40 -3.06
C GLU A 481 11.53 2.08 -2.42
N GLU A 482 12.47 1.15 -2.25
CA GLU A 482 12.28 -0.20 -1.75
C GLU A 482 11.25 -0.98 -2.59
N LYS A 483 10.05 -1.18 -2.04
CA LYS A 483 8.94 -1.94 -2.62
C LYS A 483 7.88 -1.06 -3.27
N ASN A 484 8.03 0.27 -3.25
CA ASN A 484 7.06 1.21 -3.81
C ASN A 484 7.30 1.42 -5.30
N LEU A 485 6.64 0.60 -6.12
CA LEU A 485 6.76 0.68 -7.58
C LEU A 485 5.63 1.52 -8.18
N ASN A 486 5.97 2.35 -9.18
CA ASN A 486 4.96 2.94 -10.05
C ASN A 486 4.45 1.86 -11.01
N LEU A 487 3.23 1.36 -10.75
CA LEU A 487 2.61 0.27 -11.51
C LEU A 487 1.41 0.72 -12.36
N ASN A 488 0.90 1.94 -12.18
CA ASN A 488 -0.18 2.49 -13.00
C ASN A 488 0.38 3.54 -13.97
N PRO A 489 0.53 3.23 -15.27
CA PRO A 489 1.07 4.18 -16.25
C PRO A 489 0.21 5.44 -16.39
N MET A 490 -1.09 5.36 -16.10
CA MET A 490 -1.99 6.51 -16.16
C MET A 490 -1.76 7.53 -15.04
N LYS A 491 -1.04 7.15 -13.97
CA LYS A 491 -0.66 8.07 -12.88
C LYS A 491 0.57 8.90 -13.22
N ILE A 492 1.35 8.49 -14.21
CA ILE A 492 2.63 9.13 -14.51
C ILE A 492 2.38 10.35 -15.40
N TYR A 493 2.71 11.53 -14.87
CA TYR A 493 2.59 12.78 -15.62
C TYR A 493 3.95 13.29 -16.11
N VAL A 494 5.05 12.92 -15.43
CA VAL A 494 6.41 13.26 -15.84
C VAL A 494 7.27 12.02 -16.05
N MET A 495 8.00 11.99 -17.16
CA MET A 495 9.14 11.09 -17.37
C MET A 495 10.32 11.92 -17.87
N GLY A 496 11.50 11.75 -17.25
CA GLY A 496 12.71 12.47 -17.61
C GLY A 496 13.96 11.62 -17.37
N LEU A 497 15.12 12.25 -17.52
CA LEU A 497 16.41 11.63 -17.20
C LEU A 497 16.58 11.49 -15.68
N SER A 498 17.04 10.32 -15.23
CA SER A 498 17.45 10.09 -13.84
C SER A 498 18.85 10.61 -13.54
#